data_AF-A0AAQ4P149-F1
#
_entry.id   AF-A0AAQ4P149-F1
#
_cell.length_a   1.000
_cell.length_b   1.000
_cell.length_c   1.000
_cell.angle_alpha   90.00
_cell.angle_beta   90.00
_cell.angle_gamma   90.00
#
_symmetry.space_group_name_H-M   'P 1'
#
loop_
_entity.id
_entity.type
_entity.pdbx_description
1 polymer ?
#
loop_
_entity_poly.entity_id
_entity_poly.type
_entity_poly.pdbx_seq_one_letter_code
_entity_poly.pdbx_strand_id
1 'polypeptide(L)'
;MRRPPASRAMSSLLSHSKEQPRIRKSLSDSSPASSPATGKSLRHETLSRLSSSGSSDVSNDTSTNHAESYFLRRENRLSARKRAEEESANNDYKKMYEKALATNQRLKSRLETSRQELAMIQDQLQRAQGRAGDCGSNVLEAEKKESHILQKTIADMEEQLKVKGELKMENQRLKDENGALIRVITKLSK
;
A
#
# COMPACT_ATOMS: atom_id res chain seq x y z
N MET A 1 12.20 -52.79 21.11
CA MET A 1 10.91 -52.70 20.40
C MET A 1 10.28 -51.34 20.67
N ARG A 2 10.51 -50.32 19.83
CA ARG A 2 9.86 -49.00 19.91
C ARG A 2 8.75 -48.95 18.86
N ARG A 3 7.50 -48.73 19.29
CA ARG A 3 6.39 -48.34 18.41
C ARG A 3 6.43 -46.82 18.17
N PRO A 4 6.05 -46.32 16.98
CA PRO A 4 5.99 -44.88 16.69
C PRO A 4 4.59 -44.32 16.94
N PRO A 5 4.42 -42.99 17.11
CA PRO A 5 3.17 -42.34 16.78
C PRO A 5 3.26 -41.72 15.38
N ALA A 6 2.34 -42.15 14.52
CA ALA A 6 1.95 -41.45 13.31
C ALA A 6 0.78 -40.51 13.64
N SER A 7 0.86 -39.25 13.27
CA SER A 7 -0.27 -38.49 12.71
C SER A 7 0.19 -37.10 12.28
N ARG A 8 0.36 -37.00 10.97
CA ARG A 8 0.45 -35.82 10.13
C ARG A 8 -0.85 -35.00 10.20
N ALA A 9 -0.69 -33.69 9.99
CA ALA A 9 -1.66 -32.68 9.54
C ALA A 9 -2.06 -31.62 10.58
N MET A 10 -1.38 -30.47 10.53
CA MET A 10 -1.97 -29.17 10.82
C MET A 10 -1.54 -28.21 9.71
N SER A 11 -2.32 -28.18 8.63
CA SER A 11 -2.34 -27.08 7.67
C SER A 11 -3.25 -26.01 8.27
N SER A 12 -2.69 -24.92 8.80
CA SER A 12 -3.48 -23.73 9.11
C SER A 12 -3.27 -22.71 8.00
N LEU A 13 -4.30 -22.59 7.17
CA LEU A 13 -4.45 -21.57 6.15
C LEU A 13 -4.27 -20.18 6.79
N LEU A 14 -3.34 -19.41 6.25
CA LEU A 14 -3.19 -17.99 6.50
C LEU A 14 -4.47 -17.29 5.99
N SER A 15 -5.34 -16.88 6.90
CA SER A 15 -6.54 -16.09 6.57
C SER A 15 -6.11 -14.75 5.96
N HIS A 16 -6.37 -14.61 4.67
CA HIS A 16 -6.22 -13.38 3.91
C HIS A 16 -7.32 -12.41 4.33
N SER A 17 -7.02 -11.47 5.24
CA SER A 17 -7.89 -10.35 5.59
C SER A 17 -7.93 -9.35 4.42
N LYS A 18 -8.85 -9.60 3.48
CA LYS A 18 -9.15 -8.70 2.38
C LYS A 18 -10.20 -7.68 2.81
N GLU A 19 -9.79 -6.61 3.46
CA GLU A 19 -10.64 -5.44 3.62
C GLU A 19 -10.61 -4.59 2.33
N GLN A 20 -11.73 -4.63 1.59
CA GLN A 20 -12.08 -3.65 0.57
C GLN A 20 -12.96 -2.56 1.21
N PRO A 21 -12.69 -1.26 1.00
CA PRO A 21 -13.66 -0.23 1.35
C PRO A 21 -14.76 -0.15 0.28
N ARG A 22 -15.97 -0.60 0.64
CA ARG A 22 -17.20 -0.33 -0.12
C ARG A 22 -17.67 1.09 0.17
N ILE A 23 -17.44 2.02 -0.77
CA ILE A 23 -18.08 3.34 -0.76
C ILE A 23 -19.56 3.16 -1.16
N ARG A 24 -20.46 3.14 -0.18
CA ARG A 24 -21.90 3.31 -0.41
C ARG A 24 -22.23 4.80 -0.40
N LYS A 25 -22.76 5.28 -1.53
CA LYS A 25 -23.41 6.59 -1.68
C LYS A 25 -24.74 6.57 -0.93
N SER A 26 -24.96 7.48 0.00
CA SER A 26 -26.28 7.79 0.55
C SER A 26 -26.84 9.03 -0.13
N LEU A 27 -27.87 8.83 -0.95
CA LEU A 27 -28.81 9.88 -1.37
C LEU A 27 -29.97 9.81 -0.37
N SER A 28 -30.28 10.91 0.31
CA SER A 28 -31.51 11.07 1.09
C SER A 28 -32.25 12.27 0.53
N ASP A 29 -33.49 12.04 0.13
CA ASP A 29 -34.47 13.04 -0.30
C ASP A 29 -35.78 12.80 0.47
N SER A 30 -36.47 13.90 0.79
CA SER A 30 -37.88 14.04 1.22
C SER A 30 -38.21 13.61 2.67
N SER A 31 -38.94 14.34 3.54
CA SER A 31 -39.98 15.39 3.43
C SER A 31 -40.13 16.14 4.79
N PRO A 32 -40.79 17.31 4.89
CA PRO A 32 -41.27 17.83 6.18
C PRO A 32 -42.79 17.63 6.35
N ALA A 33 -43.17 17.16 7.54
CA ALA A 33 -44.54 16.99 8.01
C ALA A 33 -45.08 18.27 8.68
N SER A 34 -46.39 18.46 8.56
CA SER A 34 -47.23 19.54 9.11
C SER A 34 -47.52 19.41 10.60
N SER A 35 -47.67 20.54 11.32
CA SER A 35 -48.57 20.74 12.49
C SER A 35 -48.48 22.18 13.09
N PRO A 36 -49.49 22.68 13.87
CA PRO A 36 -50.13 23.98 13.60
C PRO A 36 -50.27 25.01 14.76
N ALA A 37 -50.82 26.19 14.40
CA ALA A 37 -51.58 27.20 15.18
C ALA A 37 -50.80 28.01 16.25
N THR A 38 -50.95 29.32 16.50
CA THR A 38 -52.01 30.36 16.40
C THR A 38 -51.35 31.76 16.57
N GLY A 39 -51.98 32.86 16.11
CA GLY A 39 -51.89 34.15 16.82
C GLY A 39 -51.44 35.44 16.08
N LYS A 40 -52.38 36.09 15.39
CA LYS A 40 -52.68 37.55 15.35
C LYS A 40 -51.70 38.58 14.70
N SER A 41 -52.24 39.20 13.63
CA SER A 41 -52.38 40.66 13.38
C SER A 41 -51.17 41.54 13.01
N LEU A 42 -51.16 42.04 11.75
CA LEU A 42 -50.98 43.47 11.35
C LEU A 42 -51.09 43.54 9.79
N ARG A 43 -52.21 43.96 9.16
CA ARG A 43 -52.60 45.34 8.78
C ARG A 43 -51.75 45.96 7.63
N HIS A 44 -52.44 46.29 6.53
CA HIS A 44 -52.07 47.16 5.37
C HIS A 44 -51.12 46.53 4.32
N GLU A 45 -51.25 46.69 2.99
CA GLU A 45 -52.06 47.59 2.18
C GLU A 45 -52.20 47.09 0.72
N THR A 46 -53.34 47.35 0.09
CA THR A 46 -53.66 47.10 -1.32
C THR A 46 -53.23 48.28 -2.20
N LEU A 47 -52.05 48.26 -2.81
CA LEU A 47 -51.58 49.22 -3.83
C LEU A 47 -50.41 48.55 -4.59
N SER A 48 -50.24 48.49 -5.91
CA SER A 48 -50.84 49.18 -7.05
C SER A 48 -50.65 48.29 -8.28
N ARG A 49 -51.73 48.04 -9.03
CA ARG A 49 -51.63 47.77 -10.46
C ARG A 49 -51.46 49.13 -11.15
N LEU A 50 -50.39 49.31 -11.92
CA LEU A 50 -50.37 49.89 -13.28
C LEU A 50 -48.96 50.41 -13.64
N SER A 51 -48.69 50.29 -14.95
CA SER A 51 -47.85 51.15 -15.79
C SER A 51 -46.31 51.16 -15.65
N SER A 52 -45.64 50.65 -16.69
CA SER A 52 -44.60 51.35 -17.45
C SER A 52 -44.34 50.55 -18.74
N SER A 53 -44.98 50.87 -19.88
CA SER A 53 -44.54 51.85 -20.89
C SER A 53 -43.12 51.64 -21.39
N GLY A 54 -43.00 50.92 -22.52
CA GLY A 54 -41.79 50.84 -23.35
C GLY A 54 -42.15 51.31 -24.75
N SER A 55 -42.01 52.62 -24.94
CA SER A 55 -42.08 53.33 -26.21
C SER A 55 -40.95 52.89 -27.14
N SER A 56 -41.28 52.55 -28.38
CA SER A 56 -40.48 52.95 -29.54
C SER A 56 -41.41 53.11 -30.73
N ASP A 57 -41.74 54.37 -30.98
CA ASP A 57 -42.22 54.88 -32.25
C ASP A 57 -41.20 54.52 -33.35
N VAL A 58 -41.52 53.48 -34.13
CA VAL A 58 -40.92 53.27 -35.44
C VAL A 58 -42.05 53.35 -36.45
N SER A 59 -42.19 54.54 -37.02
CA SER A 59 -42.84 54.71 -38.32
C SER A 59 -42.16 53.77 -39.30
N ASN A 60 -42.79 52.63 -39.57
CA ASN A 60 -42.49 51.81 -40.72
C ASN A 60 -43.75 51.80 -41.58
N ASP A 61 -43.78 52.74 -42.52
CA ASP A 61 -44.67 52.70 -43.67
C ASP A 61 -44.28 51.48 -44.51
N THR A 62 -44.82 50.31 -44.17
CA THR A 62 -44.81 49.14 -45.04
C THR A 62 -46.01 48.30 -44.66
N SER A 63 -46.93 48.11 -45.60
CA SER A 63 -47.91 47.03 -45.59
C SER A 63 -47.19 45.67 -45.61
N THR A 64 -46.51 45.31 -44.53
CA THR A 64 -45.93 43.98 -44.35
C THR A 64 -47.11 43.06 -44.16
N ASN A 65 -47.36 42.21 -45.16
CA ASN A 65 -48.50 41.31 -45.17
C ASN A 65 -48.59 40.56 -43.83
N HIS A 66 -49.77 40.46 -43.23
CA HIS A 66 -49.98 39.73 -41.97
C HIS A 66 -49.30 38.35 -42.00
N ALA A 67 -49.33 37.69 -43.15
CA ALA A 67 -48.60 36.46 -43.43
C ALA A 67 -47.08 36.54 -43.15
N GLU A 68 -46.38 37.58 -43.63
CA GLU A 68 -44.94 37.77 -43.44
C GLU A 68 -44.55 37.90 -41.96
N SER A 69 -45.33 38.63 -41.16
CA SER A 69 -45.08 38.77 -39.72
C SER A 69 -45.18 37.43 -38.98
N TYR A 70 -46.12 36.55 -39.40
CA TYR A 70 -46.22 35.20 -38.87
C TYR A 70 -45.04 34.31 -39.29
N PHE A 71 -44.59 34.43 -40.55
CA PHE A 71 -43.41 33.71 -41.03
C PHE A 71 -42.15 34.13 -40.26
N LEU A 72 -41.90 35.43 -40.08
CA LEU A 72 -40.72 35.93 -39.36
C LEU A 72 -40.73 35.55 -37.87
N ARG A 73 -41.91 35.55 -37.22
CA ARG A 73 -42.05 35.05 -35.84
C ARG A 73 -41.78 33.55 -35.75
N ARG A 74 -42.24 32.77 -36.74
CA ARG A 74 -42.00 31.32 -36.78
C ARG A 74 -40.53 31.02 -37.03
N GLU A 75 -39.89 31.73 -37.95
CA GLU A 75 -38.47 31.61 -38.24
C GLU A 75 -37.65 31.93 -36.99
N ASN A 76 -37.89 33.07 -36.34
CA ASN A 76 -37.19 33.43 -35.10
C ASN A 76 -37.30 32.36 -34.00
N ARG A 77 -38.46 31.72 -33.85
CA ARG A 77 -38.65 30.63 -32.89
C ARG A 77 -37.85 29.38 -33.27
N LEU A 78 -37.73 29.07 -34.56
CA LEU A 78 -36.90 27.96 -35.05
C LEU A 78 -35.41 28.28 -34.84
N SER A 79 -34.98 29.51 -35.13
CA SER A 79 -33.61 30.00 -34.90
C SER A 79 -33.24 29.97 -33.42
N ALA A 80 -34.14 30.42 -32.54
CA ALA A 80 -33.94 30.38 -31.09
C ALA A 80 -33.84 28.94 -30.58
N ARG A 81 -34.67 28.03 -31.09
CA ARG A 81 -34.60 26.60 -30.74
C ARG A 81 -33.26 25.99 -31.18
N LYS A 82 -32.82 26.27 -32.41
CA LYS A 82 -31.53 25.79 -32.94
C LYS A 82 -30.36 26.30 -32.09
N ARG A 83 -30.36 27.59 -31.72
CA ARG A 83 -29.35 28.18 -30.81
C ARG A 83 -29.35 27.52 -29.43
N ALA A 84 -30.53 27.26 -28.86
CA ALA A 84 -30.63 26.59 -27.57
C ALA A 84 -30.09 25.14 -27.62
N GLU A 85 -30.35 24.42 -28.71
CA GLU A 85 -29.81 23.07 -28.94
C GLU A 85 -28.28 23.10 -29.12
N GLU A 86 -27.75 24.05 -29.90
CA GLU A 86 -26.30 24.27 -30.08
C GLU A 86 -25.60 24.66 -28.75
N GLU A 87 -26.21 25.55 -27.98
CA GLU A 87 -25.70 25.98 -26.67
C GLU A 87 -25.72 24.84 -25.66
N SER A 88 -26.76 24.00 -25.67
CA SER A 88 -26.81 22.78 -24.85
C SER A 88 -25.66 21.83 -25.22
N ALA A 89 -25.45 21.56 -26.51
CA ALA A 89 -24.37 20.69 -26.96
C ALA A 89 -22.99 21.25 -26.57
N ASN A 90 -22.77 22.57 -26.74
CA ASN A 90 -21.53 23.23 -26.35
C ASN A 90 -21.27 23.11 -24.85
N ASN A 91 -22.29 23.34 -24.03
CA ASN A 91 -22.22 23.16 -22.58
C ASN A 91 -21.88 21.72 -22.18
N ASP A 92 -22.42 20.72 -22.89
CA ASP A 92 -22.11 19.32 -22.65
C ASP A 92 -20.68 18.96 -23.05
N TYR A 93 -20.19 19.44 -24.19
CA TYR A 93 -18.78 19.30 -24.60
C TYR A 93 -17.84 19.93 -23.57
N LYS A 94 -18.15 21.15 -23.11
CA LYS A 94 -17.36 21.84 -22.08
C LYS A 94 -17.28 21.04 -20.79
N LYS A 95 -18.43 20.51 -20.30
CA LYS A 95 -18.46 19.65 -19.10
C LYS A 95 -17.65 18.38 -19.28
N MET A 96 -17.71 17.74 -20.44
CA MET A 96 -16.93 16.53 -20.71
C MET A 96 -15.43 16.82 -20.75
N TYR A 97 -15.03 17.94 -21.36
CA TYR A 97 -13.64 18.40 -21.38
C TYR A 97 -13.11 18.70 -19.98
N GLU A 98 -13.87 19.43 -19.16
CA GLU A 98 -13.51 19.73 -17.77
C GLU A 98 -13.36 18.44 -16.94
N LYS A 99 -14.28 17.48 -17.10
CA LYS A 99 -14.16 16.15 -16.46
C LYS A 99 -12.90 15.42 -16.91
N ALA A 100 -12.63 15.39 -18.21
CA ALA A 100 -11.42 14.75 -18.75
C ALA A 100 -10.15 15.40 -18.17
N LEU A 101 -10.11 16.73 -18.11
CA LEU A 101 -8.98 17.48 -17.55
C LEU A 101 -8.77 17.17 -16.07
N ALA A 102 -9.84 17.18 -15.27
CA ALA A 102 -9.78 16.84 -13.85
C ALA A 102 -9.28 15.41 -13.62
N THR A 103 -9.74 14.45 -14.42
CA THR A 103 -9.23 13.07 -14.34
C THR A 103 -7.78 12.95 -14.76
N ASN A 104 -7.35 13.68 -15.80
CA ASN A 104 -5.95 13.69 -16.25
C ASN A 104 -5.03 14.25 -15.16
N GLN A 105 -5.41 15.35 -14.52
CA GLN A 105 -4.68 15.92 -13.39
C GLN A 105 -4.58 14.92 -12.24
N ARG A 106 -5.70 14.28 -11.86
CA ARG A 106 -5.70 13.23 -10.82
C ARG A 106 -4.77 12.06 -11.16
N LEU A 107 -4.77 11.60 -12.40
CA LEU A 107 -3.91 10.51 -12.86
C LEU A 107 -2.44 10.91 -12.82
N LYS A 108 -2.10 12.14 -13.23
CA LYS A 108 -0.73 12.68 -13.15
C LYS A 108 -0.25 12.74 -11.70
N SER A 109 -1.07 13.25 -10.77
CA SER A 109 -0.72 13.26 -9.35
C SER A 109 -0.50 11.85 -8.81
N ARG A 110 -1.38 10.89 -9.15
CA ARG A 110 -1.23 9.50 -8.70
C ARG A 110 0.00 8.80 -9.29
N LEU A 111 0.35 9.12 -10.53
CA LEU A 111 1.57 8.61 -11.16
C LEU A 111 2.80 9.17 -10.44
N GLU A 112 2.79 10.45 -10.10
CA GLU A 112 3.89 11.10 -9.40
C GLU A 112 4.08 10.55 -7.98
N THR A 113 2.99 10.37 -7.22
CA THR A 113 3.06 9.73 -5.90
C THR A 113 3.61 8.30 -6.01
N SER A 114 3.16 7.52 -7.00
CA SER A 114 3.66 6.16 -7.22
C SER A 114 5.16 6.14 -7.60
N ARG A 115 5.64 7.11 -8.37
CA ARG A 115 7.09 7.25 -8.67
C ARG A 115 7.89 7.55 -7.42
N GLN A 116 7.39 8.45 -6.56
CA GLN A 116 8.05 8.78 -5.29
C GLN A 116 8.08 7.57 -4.35
N GLU A 117 6.99 6.82 -4.23
CA GLU A 117 6.93 5.58 -3.47
C GLU A 117 7.93 4.54 -3.99
N LEU A 118 8.03 4.35 -5.31
CA LEU A 118 9.02 3.47 -5.91
C LEU A 118 10.45 3.91 -5.60
N ALA A 119 10.76 5.20 -5.69
CA ALA A 119 12.08 5.73 -5.35
C ALA A 119 12.43 5.51 -3.86
N MET A 120 11.45 5.70 -2.96
CA MET A 120 11.65 5.40 -1.53
C MET A 120 11.92 3.91 -1.29
N ILE A 121 11.16 3.01 -1.93
CA ILE A 121 11.36 1.57 -1.80
C ILE A 121 12.74 1.16 -2.35
N GLN A 122 13.17 1.74 -3.47
CA GLN A 122 14.49 1.50 -4.03
C GLN A 122 15.61 1.95 -3.08
N ASP A 123 15.49 3.13 -2.47
CA ASP A 123 16.46 3.61 -1.48
C ASP A 123 16.49 2.72 -0.22
N GLN A 124 15.33 2.30 0.28
CA GLN A 124 15.25 1.36 1.40
C GLN A 124 15.88 0.01 1.06
N LEU A 125 15.65 -0.51 -0.15
CA LEU A 125 16.27 -1.75 -0.62
C LEU A 125 17.79 -1.60 -0.71
N GLN A 126 18.29 -0.50 -1.27
CA GLN A 126 19.71 -0.23 -1.37
C GLN A 126 20.37 -0.12 0.02
N ARG A 127 19.71 0.54 0.98
CA ARG A 127 20.17 0.61 2.37
C ARG A 127 20.18 -0.76 3.05
N ALA A 128 19.15 -1.57 2.83
CA ALA A 128 19.07 -2.92 3.37
C ALA A 128 20.14 -3.83 2.78
N GLN A 129 20.37 -3.77 1.46
CA GLN A 129 21.41 -4.52 0.77
C GLN A 129 22.82 -4.06 1.18
N GLY A 130 23.07 -2.75 1.27
CA GLY A 130 24.33 -2.21 1.74
C GLY A 130 24.64 -2.62 3.19
N ARG A 131 23.64 -2.58 4.08
CA ARG A 131 23.80 -3.06 5.47
C ARG A 131 23.98 -4.58 5.56
N ALA A 132 23.27 -5.36 4.74
CA ALA A 132 23.42 -6.81 4.72
C ALA A 132 24.78 -7.24 4.14
N GLY A 133 25.29 -6.54 3.14
CA GLY A 133 26.61 -6.79 2.56
C GLY A 133 27.74 -6.55 3.56
N ASP A 134 27.74 -5.41 4.24
CA ASP A 134 28.81 -5.07 5.20
C ASP A 134 28.69 -5.82 6.53
N CYS A 135 27.51 -5.86 7.15
CA CYS A 135 27.36 -6.58 8.43
C CYS A 135 27.37 -8.10 8.23
N GLY A 136 26.70 -8.62 7.20
CA GLY A 136 26.63 -10.07 6.95
C GLY A 136 28.00 -10.65 6.59
N SER A 137 28.78 -9.96 5.76
CA SER A 137 30.14 -10.40 5.41
C SER A 137 31.07 -10.36 6.63
N ASN A 138 31.02 -9.30 7.44
CA ASN A 138 31.89 -9.18 8.61
C ASN A 138 31.59 -10.21 9.70
N VAL A 139 30.31 -10.51 9.94
CA VAL A 139 29.89 -11.54 10.89
C VAL A 139 30.33 -12.94 10.43
N LEU A 140 30.09 -13.28 9.16
CA LEU A 140 30.51 -14.57 8.61
C LEU A 140 32.04 -14.76 8.63
N GLU A 141 32.81 -13.71 8.34
CA GLU A 141 34.27 -13.79 8.42
C GLU A 141 34.79 -13.89 9.86
N ALA A 142 34.11 -13.28 10.84
CA ALA A 142 34.44 -13.45 12.25
C ALA A 142 34.17 -14.88 12.72
N GLU A 143 33.01 -15.44 12.36
CA GLU A 143 32.63 -16.83 12.71
C GLU A 143 33.59 -17.86 12.09
N LYS A 144 34.04 -17.65 10.84
CA LYS A 144 35.05 -18.53 10.21
C LYS A 144 36.37 -18.52 10.96
N LYS A 145 36.84 -17.34 11.39
CA LYS A 145 38.07 -17.21 12.18
C LYS A 145 37.94 -17.90 13.53
N GLU A 146 36.83 -17.71 14.22
CA GLU A 146 36.54 -18.37 15.49
C GLU A 146 36.49 -19.90 15.32
N SER A 147 35.78 -20.38 14.29
CA SER A 147 35.72 -21.81 13.95
C SER A 147 37.10 -22.41 13.71
N HIS A 148 37.98 -21.71 12.97
CA HIS A 148 39.35 -22.15 12.74
C HIS A 148 40.20 -22.19 14.02
N ILE A 149 40.07 -21.19 14.90
CA ILE A 149 40.78 -21.18 16.20
C ILE A 149 40.32 -22.35 17.07
N LEU A 150 39.02 -22.59 17.14
CA LEU A 150 38.46 -23.73 17.88
C LEU A 150 38.94 -25.05 17.30
N GLN A 151 38.93 -25.20 15.97
CA GLN A 151 39.42 -26.41 15.31
C GLN A 151 40.90 -26.67 15.61
N LYS A 152 41.74 -25.62 15.57
CA LYS A 152 43.15 -25.72 15.96
C LYS A 152 43.31 -26.14 17.42
N THR A 153 42.50 -25.59 18.31
CA THR A 153 42.52 -25.91 19.74
C THR A 153 42.11 -27.36 19.99
N ILE A 154 41.08 -27.85 19.30
CA ILE A 154 40.67 -29.26 19.36
C ILE A 154 41.80 -30.16 18.88
N ALA A 155 42.43 -29.85 17.75
CA ALA A 155 43.55 -30.63 17.22
C ALA A 155 44.74 -30.69 18.21
N ASP A 156 45.07 -29.57 18.85
CA ASP A 156 46.12 -29.52 19.87
C ASP A 156 45.75 -30.36 21.11
N MET A 157 44.50 -30.29 21.56
CA MET A 157 44.01 -31.13 22.67
C MET A 157 44.01 -32.62 22.31
N GLU A 158 43.66 -32.98 21.08
CA GLU A 158 43.72 -34.36 20.58
C GLU A 158 45.16 -34.89 20.58
N GLU A 159 46.13 -34.07 20.17
CA GLU A 159 47.56 -34.41 20.23
C GLU A 159 48.04 -34.62 21.67
N GLN A 160 47.68 -33.71 22.58
CA GLN A 160 48.03 -33.86 24.00
C GLN A 160 47.46 -35.15 24.61
N LEU A 161 46.23 -35.53 24.24
CA LEU A 161 45.64 -36.79 24.69
C LEU A 161 46.38 -38.01 24.13
N LYS A 162 46.84 -37.95 22.88
CA LYS A 162 47.65 -39.01 22.28
C LYS A 162 48.97 -39.20 23.02
N VAL A 163 49.71 -38.12 23.26
CA VAL A 163 50.97 -38.15 24.03
C VAL A 163 50.76 -38.70 25.43
N LYS A 164 49.68 -38.28 26.11
CA LYS A 164 49.32 -38.80 27.43
C LYS A 164 49.03 -40.31 27.41
N GLY A 165 48.42 -40.81 26.34
CA GLY A 165 48.20 -42.25 26.12
C GLY A 165 49.50 -43.02 25.98
N GLU A 166 50.43 -42.52 25.15
CA GLU A 166 51.76 -43.10 24.94
C GLU A 166 52.56 -43.16 26.24
N LEU A 167 52.61 -42.05 26.99
CA LEU A 167 53.29 -41.99 28.29
C LEU A 167 52.71 -42.97 29.32
N LYS A 168 51.39 -43.19 29.31
CA LYS A 168 50.75 -44.18 30.20
C LYS A 168 51.16 -45.60 29.85
N MET A 169 51.19 -45.94 28.57
CA MET A 169 51.62 -47.27 28.12
C MET A 169 53.10 -47.51 28.45
N GLU A 170 53.96 -46.51 28.21
CA GLU A 170 55.38 -46.61 28.54
C GLU A 170 55.61 -46.72 30.04
N ASN A 171 54.88 -45.95 30.86
CA ASN A 171 54.95 -46.06 32.32
C ASN A 171 54.53 -47.45 32.81
N GLN A 172 53.52 -48.06 32.17
CA GLN A 172 53.12 -49.43 32.49
C GLN A 172 54.19 -50.44 32.09
N ARG A 173 54.77 -50.32 30.89
CA ARG A 173 55.87 -51.16 30.41
C ARG A 173 57.07 -51.11 31.38
N LEU A 174 57.45 -49.91 31.80
CA LEU A 174 58.53 -49.71 32.78
C LEU A 174 58.19 -50.29 34.16
N LYS A 175 56.93 -50.21 34.60
CA LYS A 175 56.48 -50.87 35.85
C LYS A 175 56.59 -52.38 35.75
N ASP A 176 56.19 -52.96 34.63
CA ASP A 176 56.27 -54.41 34.41
C ASP A 176 57.73 -54.88 34.36
N GLU A 177 58.60 -54.11 33.71
CA GLU A 177 60.05 -54.33 33.66
C GLU A 177 60.69 -54.22 35.05
N ASN A 178 60.41 -53.14 35.80
CA ASN A 178 60.86 -52.98 37.18
C ASN A 178 60.36 -54.11 38.07
N GLY A 179 59.11 -54.53 37.91
CA GLY A 179 58.54 -55.67 38.63
C GLY A 179 59.28 -56.98 38.30
N ALA A 180 59.68 -57.18 37.05
CA ALA A 180 60.50 -58.32 36.65
C ALA A 180 61.90 -58.27 37.28
N LEU A 181 62.56 -57.11 37.26
CA LEU A 181 63.88 -56.93 37.88
C LEU A 181 63.84 -57.16 39.39
N ILE A 182 62.85 -56.61 40.11
CA ILE A 182 62.66 -56.85 41.56
C ILE A 182 62.53 -58.35 41.85
N ARG A 183 61.76 -59.09 41.02
CA ARG A 183 61.63 -60.55 41.17
C ARG A 183 62.97 -61.26 40.99
N VAL A 184 63.77 -60.86 40.01
CA VAL A 184 65.11 -61.44 39.77
C VAL A 184 66.03 -61.16 40.95
N ILE A 185 66.12 -59.91 41.41
CA ILE A 185 66.96 -59.53 42.56
C ILE A 185 66.54 -60.33 43.81
N THR A 186 65.23 -60.39 44.10
CA THR A 186 64.71 -61.14 45.26
C THR A 186 65.07 -62.63 45.23
N LYS A 187 65.18 -63.24 44.04
CA LYS A 187 65.62 -64.64 43.89
C LYS A 187 67.12 -64.81 44.10
N LEU A 188 67.93 -63.82 43.73
CA LEU A 188 69.39 -63.84 43.86
C LEU A 188 69.86 -63.40 45.26
N SER A 189 69.03 -62.71 46.04
CA SER A 189 69.33 -62.22 47.39
C SER A 189 68.90 -63.17 48.52
N LYS A 190 68.49 -64.39 48.20
CA LYS A 190 68.25 -65.48 49.17
C LYS A 190 69.40 -66.49 49.10
#